data_AF-A0A928ETS3-F1
#
_entry.id   AF-A0A928ETS3-F1
#
_cell.length_a   1.000
_cell.length_b   1.000
_cell.length_c   1.000
_cell.angle_alpha   90.00
_cell.angle_beta   90.00
_cell.angle_gamma   90.00
#
_symmetry.space_group_name_H-M   'P 1'
#
loop_
_entity.id
_entity.type
_entity.pdbx_description
1 polymer ?
#
loop_
_entity_poly.entity_id
_entity_poly.type
_entity_poly.pdbx_seq_one_letter_code
_entity_poly.pdbx_strand_id
1 'polypeptide(L)'
;MMAKHTCAICGAEVGLLTEQKLADGNFICRKLCVKKCMKLFNKVEATLDSVNSHIEQVEFGTKVWNQIFVPLTKTKVKEEKLKRFGKNGELYVSPSTGLIALTENRYKIFIFGKSTIACVYRLADLYGYDYDSETVKNSEGKEETKHYCVLMFHNTPGLYEVRLEVRAREYEDMEKHFNTLFGIQKTLRNIGNTFRQQMNAAKAVAGAFKAAKDGTLDEAQAEATADALDAAQYGDRSEWIAKADAALATIAK
;
A
#
# COMPACT_ATOMS: atom_id res chain seq x y z
N MET A 1 -37.12 21.71 -5.09
CA MET A 1 -36.78 20.31 -4.76
C MET A 1 -35.28 20.24 -4.58
N MET A 2 -34.78 19.73 -3.44
CA MET A 2 -33.36 19.35 -3.36
C MET A 2 -33.18 18.12 -4.24
N ALA A 3 -32.26 18.18 -5.21
CA ALA A 3 -31.93 17.02 -6.03
C ALA A 3 -31.53 15.86 -5.11
N LYS A 4 -32.16 14.71 -5.33
CA LYS A 4 -31.82 13.47 -4.63
C LYS A 4 -31.18 12.53 -5.62
N HIS A 5 -30.09 11.91 -5.22
CA HIS A 5 -29.36 10.95 -6.03
C HIS A 5 -29.52 9.55 -5.44
N THR A 6 -29.26 8.54 -6.26
CA THR A 6 -29.26 7.14 -5.81
C THR A 6 -27.81 6.72 -5.58
N CYS A 7 -27.53 6.12 -4.42
CA CYS A 7 -26.23 5.55 -4.12
C CYS A 7 -25.93 4.40 -5.10
N ALA A 8 -24.85 4.53 -5.87
CA ALA A 8 -24.46 3.55 -6.90
C ALA A 8 -24.03 2.18 -6.35
N ILE A 9 -23.76 2.08 -5.04
CA ILE A 9 -23.33 0.82 -4.40
C ILE A 9 -24.51 0.11 -3.70
N CYS A 10 -25.34 0.85 -2.96
CA CYS A 10 -26.37 0.24 -2.10
C CYS A 10 -27.81 0.63 -2.47
N GLY A 11 -28.02 1.41 -3.53
CA GLY A 11 -29.35 1.84 -3.99
C GLY A 11 -30.09 2.82 -3.08
N ALA A 12 -29.50 3.23 -1.95
CA ALA A 12 -30.13 4.16 -1.02
C ALA A 12 -30.24 5.56 -1.63
N GLU A 13 -31.37 6.23 -1.40
CA GLU A 13 -31.55 7.64 -1.75
C GLU A 13 -30.66 8.52 -0.85
N VAL A 14 -29.91 9.43 -1.47
CA VAL A 14 -29.01 10.37 -0.80
C VAL A 14 -29.33 11.79 -1.22
N GLY A 15 -29.33 12.70 -0.24
CA GLY A 15 -29.36 14.13 -0.51
C GLY A 15 -27.97 14.75 -0.49
N LEU A 16 -27.88 16.00 -0.95
CA LEU A 16 -26.66 16.81 -1.09
C LEU A 16 -25.68 16.76 0.10
N LEU A 17 -26.19 16.73 1.34
CA LEU A 17 -25.36 16.71 2.56
C LEU A 17 -24.87 15.32 2.96
N THR A 18 -25.41 14.27 2.34
CA THR A 18 -25.20 12.86 2.70
C THR A 18 -24.56 12.06 1.57
N GLU A 19 -24.31 12.68 0.42
CA GLU A 19 -23.68 12.08 -0.74
C GLU A 19 -22.19 12.39 -0.82
N GLN A 20 -21.44 11.47 -1.40
CA GLN A 20 -20.09 11.69 -1.89
C GLN A 20 -20.16 11.54 -3.42
N LYS A 21 -19.86 12.63 -4.12
CA LYS A 21 -19.69 12.60 -5.57
C LYS A 21 -18.31 12.04 -5.91
N LEU A 22 -18.26 11.17 -6.90
CA LEU A 22 -17.05 10.54 -7.44
C LEU A 22 -16.60 11.25 -8.72
N ALA A 23 -15.37 10.96 -9.17
CA ALA A 23 -14.77 11.60 -10.34
C ALA A 23 -15.53 11.29 -11.64
N ASP A 24 -16.12 10.11 -11.74
CA ASP A 24 -16.94 9.65 -12.87
C ASP A 24 -18.40 10.14 -12.82
N GLY A 25 -18.73 11.01 -11.85
CA GLY A 25 -20.07 11.57 -11.67
C GLY A 25 -21.04 10.69 -10.89
N ASN A 26 -20.64 9.48 -10.46
CA ASN A 26 -21.45 8.64 -9.59
C ASN A 26 -21.56 9.22 -8.17
N PHE A 27 -22.60 8.80 -7.44
CA PHE A 27 -22.85 9.22 -6.06
C PHE A 27 -22.87 8.01 -5.13
N ILE A 28 -22.23 8.11 -3.98
CA ILE A 28 -22.27 7.08 -2.93
C ILE A 28 -22.66 7.68 -1.57
N CYS A 29 -23.28 6.87 -0.71
CA CYS A 29 -23.77 7.36 0.59
C CYS A 29 -22.64 7.49 1.63
N ARG A 30 -22.54 8.67 2.27
CA ARG A 30 -21.54 8.94 3.33
C ARG A 30 -21.74 8.10 4.58
N LYS A 31 -22.99 7.75 4.88
CA LYS A 31 -23.36 7.06 6.13
C LYS A 31 -22.92 5.60 6.18
N LEU A 32 -22.86 4.93 5.04
CA LEU A 32 -22.58 3.48 4.94
C LEU A 32 -21.41 3.19 3.99
N CYS A 33 -21.55 3.49 2.70
CA CYS A 33 -20.59 3.05 1.68
C CYS A 33 -19.24 3.75 1.81
N VAL A 34 -19.21 5.07 2.07
CA VAL A 34 -17.94 5.79 2.33
C VAL A 34 -17.23 5.26 3.58
N LYS A 35 -17.99 4.79 4.58
CA LYS A 35 -17.42 4.19 5.78
C LYS A 35 -16.82 2.81 5.51
N LYS A 36 -17.08 2.14 4.40
CA LYS A 36 -16.39 0.89 4.08
C LYS A 36 -14.92 1.12 3.68
N CYS A 37 -14.63 2.27 3.07
CA CYS A 37 -13.29 2.68 2.66
C CYS A 37 -12.46 3.24 3.83
N MET A 38 -11.13 3.09 3.77
CA MET A 38 -10.20 3.83 4.66
C MET A 38 -10.28 5.35 4.48
N LYS A 39 -9.82 6.10 5.48
CA LYS A 39 -9.68 7.56 5.46
C LYS A 39 -8.61 8.04 4.50
N LEU A 40 -7.52 7.28 4.37
CA LEU A 40 -6.38 7.60 3.50
C LEU A 40 -6.70 7.47 2.00
N PHE A 41 -7.80 6.79 1.65
CA PHE A 41 -8.22 6.65 0.27
C PHE A 41 -8.90 7.93 -0.23
N ASN A 42 -8.42 8.51 -1.32
CA ASN A 42 -8.99 9.74 -1.88
C ASN A 42 -10.26 9.43 -2.69
N LYS A 43 -11.44 9.64 -2.07
CA LYS A 43 -12.74 9.38 -2.72
C LYS A 43 -13.12 10.46 -3.74
N VAL A 44 -12.46 11.61 -3.76
CA VAL A 44 -12.80 12.72 -4.66
C VAL A 44 -12.31 12.42 -6.08
N GLU A 45 -11.13 11.83 -6.18
CA GLU A 45 -10.50 11.45 -7.46
C GLU A 45 -10.84 10.02 -7.89
N ALA A 46 -11.49 9.24 -7.02
CA ALA A 46 -11.87 7.86 -7.30
C ALA A 46 -13.10 7.77 -8.23
N THR A 47 -13.09 6.77 -9.11
CA THR A 47 -14.26 6.27 -9.84
C THR A 47 -15.04 5.26 -9.00
N LEU A 48 -16.27 4.91 -9.40
CA LEU A 48 -17.05 3.87 -8.72
C LEU A 48 -16.32 2.52 -8.66
N ASP A 49 -15.65 2.15 -9.75
CA ASP A 49 -14.85 0.93 -9.85
C ASP A 49 -13.69 0.92 -8.83
N SER A 50 -12.96 2.05 -8.75
CA SER A 50 -11.90 2.24 -7.76
C SER A 50 -12.42 2.14 -6.32
N VAL A 51 -13.60 2.70 -6.04
CA VAL A 51 -14.24 2.59 -4.72
C VAL A 51 -14.61 1.14 -4.40
N ASN A 52 -15.19 0.40 -5.34
CA ASN A 52 -15.56 -1.01 -5.13
C ASN A 52 -14.31 -1.87 -4.89
N SER A 53 -13.30 -1.72 -5.74
CA SER A 53 -11.98 -2.35 -5.59
C SER A 53 -11.37 -2.08 -4.21
N HIS A 54 -11.46 -0.85 -3.71
CA HIS A 54 -10.96 -0.51 -2.37
C HIS A 54 -11.78 -1.13 -1.25
N ILE A 55 -13.10 -1.19 -1.40
CA ILE A 55 -13.98 -1.84 -0.42
C ILE A 55 -13.62 -3.32 -0.30
N GLU A 56 -13.46 -4.00 -1.42
CA GLU A 56 -13.04 -5.42 -1.47
C GLU A 56 -11.67 -5.60 -0.83
N GLN A 57 -10.72 -4.72 -1.13
CA GLN A 57 -9.38 -4.75 -0.53
C GLN A 57 -9.40 -4.52 0.98
N VAL A 58 -10.27 -3.64 1.48
CA VAL A 58 -10.47 -3.45 2.93
C VAL A 58 -11.13 -4.67 3.56
N GLU A 59 -12.14 -5.26 2.93
CA GLU A 59 -12.84 -6.44 3.45
C GLU A 59 -11.90 -7.64 3.54
N PHE A 60 -11.17 -7.93 2.46
CA PHE A 60 -10.16 -8.98 2.43
C PHE A 60 -9.00 -8.67 3.38
N GLY A 61 -8.41 -7.47 3.30
CA GLY A 61 -7.31 -7.06 4.16
C GLY A 61 -7.66 -7.12 5.65
N THR A 62 -8.90 -6.79 6.02
CA THR A 62 -9.39 -6.92 7.40
C THR A 62 -9.48 -8.40 7.84
N LYS A 63 -9.86 -9.31 6.94
CA LYS A 63 -9.83 -10.76 7.20
C LYS A 63 -8.40 -11.24 7.44
N VAL A 64 -7.46 -10.88 6.57
CA VAL A 64 -6.03 -11.20 6.70
C VAL A 64 -5.45 -10.63 8.00
N TRP A 65 -5.78 -9.38 8.32
CA TRP A 65 -5.36 -8.73 9.56
C TRP A 65 -5.78 -9.52 10.79
N ASN A 66 -7.04 -9.95 10.86
CA ASN A 66 -7.55 -10.69 12.01
C ASN A 66 -6.96 -12.09 12.13
N GLN A 67 -6.72 -12.78 11.01
CA GLN A 67 -6.22 -14.16 11.02
C GLN A 67 -4.71 -14.26 11.16
N ILE A 68 -3.94 -13.29 10.64
CA ILE A 68 -2.47 -13.33 10.61
C ILE A 68 -1.85 -12.28 11.55
N PHE A 69 -2.19 -11.01 11.35
CA PHE A 69 -1.51 -9.93 12.08
C PHE A 69 -1.89 -9.89 13.56
N VAL A 70 -3.16 -10.09 13.92
CA VAL A 70 -3.58 -10.09 15.34
C VAL A 70 -2.82 -11.14 16.16
N PRO A 71 -2.68 -12.41 15.72
CA PRO A 71 -1.78 -13.36 16.38
C PRO A 71 -0.32 -12.86 16.46
N LEU A 72 0.23 -12.34 15.36
CA LEU A 72 1.61 -11.83 15.33
C LEU A 72 1.84 -10.64 16.26
N THR A 73 0.83 -9.79 16.51
CA THR A 73 0.97 -8.70 17.51
C THR A 73 1.18 -9.22 18.93
N LYS A 74 0.82 -10.48 19.19
CA LYS A 74 0.91 -11.13 20.51
C LYS A 74 2.07 -12.13 20.59
N THR A 75 2.77 -12.38 19.49
CA THR A 75 3.88 -13.36 19.45
C THR A 75 5.01 -12.92 20.37
N LYS A 76 5.65 -13.90 21.02
CA LYS A 76 6.89 -13.70 21.79
C LYS A 76 8.13 -14.04 20.98
N VAL A 77 7.97 -14.70 19.83
CA VAL A 77 9.05 -15.08 18.91
C VAL A 77 9.65 -13.81 18.31
N LYS A 78 10.97 -13.64 18.40
CA LYS A 78 11.63 -12.37 18.06
C LYS A 78 11.64 -12.13 16.56
N GLU A 79 11.79 -13.18 15.78
CA GLU A 79 11.90 -13.21 14.33
C GLU A 79 10.56 -12.91 13.64
N GLU A 80 9.45 -13.14 14.34
CA GLU A 80 8.09 -12.87 13.87
C GLU A 80 7.55 -11.50 14.30
N LYS A 81 8.32 -10.72 15.06
CA LYS A 81 7.86 -9.44 15.58
C LYS A 81 7.58 -8.47 14.44
N LEU A 82 6.37 -7.93 14.48
CA LEU A 82 5.95 -6.87 13.57
C LEU A 82 6.75 -5.61 13.83
N LYS A 83 7.27 -4.98 12.77
CA LYS A 83 7.75 -3.62 12.82
C LYS A 83 6.58 -2.67 12.59
N ARG A 84 6.49 -1.61 13.38
CA ARG A 84 5.39 -0.64 13.33
C ARG A 84 5.91 0.74 12.96
N PHE A 85 5.20 1.41 12.06
CA PHE A 85 5.48 2.77 11.62
C PHE A 85 4.19 3.58 11.50
N GLY A 86 4.34 4.89 11.37
CA GLY A 86 3.26 5.86 11.25
C GLY A 86 3.02 6.57 12.58
N LYS A 87 2.56 7.82 12.50
CA LYS A 87 2.37 8.70 13.67
C LYS A 87 1.52 8.04 14.77
N ASN A 88 0.53 7.23 14.42
CA ASN A 88 -0.31 6.47 15.36
C ASN A 88 -0.10 4.94 15.26
N GLY A 89 0.97 4.50 14.61
CA GLY A 89 1.33 3.10 14.42
C GLY A 89 0.33 2.36 13.53
N GLU A 90 -0.06 2.99 12.42
CA GLU A 90 -1.01 2.51 11.43
C GLU A 90 -0.42 1.45 10.49
N LEU A 91 0.90 1.46 10.26
CA LEU A 91 1.58 0.55 9.35
C LEU A 91 2.26 -0.58 10.12
N TYR A 92 2.00 -1.82 9.73
CA TYR A 92 2.62 -3.01 10.29
C TYR A 92 3.35 -3.76 9.18
N VAL A 93 4.63 -4.01 9.39
CA VAL A 93 5.50 -4.74 8.46
C VAL A 93 5.82 -6.09 9.08
N SER A 94 5.54 -7.18 8.36
CA SER A 94 5.82 -8.55 8.77
C SER A 94 6.79 -9.22 7.79
N PRO A 95 8.10 -9.15 8.04
CA PRO A 95 9.08 -9.88 7.24
C PRO A 95 8.89 -11.42 7.32
N SER A 96 8.36 -11.94 8.43
CA SER A 96 8.12 -13.38 8.56
C SER A 96 7.05 -13.89 7.60
N THR A 97 6.05 -13.07 7.26
CA THR A 97 4.97 -13.44 6.33
C THR A 97 5.09 -12.79 4.96
N GLY A 98 6.05 -11.89 4.75
CA GLY A 98 6.12 -11.13 3.50
C GLY A 98 4.96 -10.15 3.30
N LEU A 99 4.23 -9.79 4.37
CA LEU A 99 3.04 -8.92 4.30
C LEU A 99 3.26 -7.57 4.98
N ILE A 100 2.53 -6.58 4.48
CA ILE A 100 2.44 -5.24 5.07
C ILE A 100 0.97 -4.84 5.22
N ALA A 101 0.59 -4.37 6.40
CA ALA A 101 -0.78 -3.99 6.71
C ALA A 101 -0.88 -2.51 7.08
N LEU A 102 -1.75 -1.80 6.36
CA LEU A 102 -2.18 -0.45 6.70
C LEU A 102 -3.50 -0.54 7.48
N THR A 103 -3.53 -0.02 8.70
CA THR A 103 -4.66 -0.18 9.61
C THR A 103 -5.33 1.15 9.93
N GLU A 104 -6.65 1.12 10.06
CA GLU A 104 -7.42 2.24 10.59
C GLU A 104 -8.27 1.76 11.76
N ASN A 105 -8.03 2.38 12.90
CA ASN A 105 -8.78 2.14 14.12
C ASN A 105 -10.03 3.03 14.16
N ARG A 106 -11.18 2.40 14.35
CA ARG A 106 -12.49 3.06 14.42
C ARG A 106 -13.13 2.80 15.76
N TYR A 107 -13.40 3.88 16.47
CA TYR A 107 -14.08 3.86 17.74
C TYR A 107 -15.59 4.03 17.52
N LYS A 108 -16.39 3.12 18.08
CA LYS A 108 -17.86 3.25 18.09
C LYS A 108 -18.28 3.89 19.41
N ILE A 109 -19.02 4.99 19.35
CA ILE A 109 -19.44 5.79 20.52
C ILE A 109 -20.41 5.01 21.44
N PHE A 110 -21.18 4.04 20.91
CA PHE A 110 -22.26 3.36 21.66
C PHE A 110 -22.03 1.88 21.96
N ILE A 111 -21.05 1.22 21.32
CA ILE A 111 -20.69 -0.18 21.60
C ILE A 111 -19.22 -0.14 21.99
N PHE A 112 -18.92 -0.45 23.26
CA PHE A 112 -17.56 -0.55 23.79
C PHE A 112 -16.73 -1.51 22.93
N GLY A 113 -15.99 -0.96 21.95
CA GLY A 113 -15.23 -1.74 21.00
C GLY A 113 -14.47 -0.87 20.01
N LYS A 114 -13.16 -1.11 19.93
CA LYS A 114 -12.29 -0.64 18.87
C LYS A 114 -12.42 -1.63 17.71
N SER A 115 -12.96 -1.19 16.57
CA SER A 115 -12.93 -1.98 15.33
C SER A 115 -11.75 -1.53 14.48
N THR A 116 -10.90 -2.45 14.06
CA THR A 116 -9.80 -2.17 13.13
C THR A 116 -10.20 -2.68 11.75
N ILE A 117 -10.11 -1.80 10.75
CA ILE A 117 -10.10 -2.23 9.35
C ILE A 117 -8.67 -2.14 8.83
N ALA A 118 -8.35 -2.94 7.81
CA ALA A 118 -7.02 -2.95 7.23
C ALA A 118 -7.04 -3.17 5.73
N CYS A 119 -6.07 -2.58 5.03
CA CYS A 119 -5.61 -3.06 3.73
C CYS A 119 -4.30 -3.82 3.95
N VAL A 120 -4.17 -4.99 3.34
CA VAL A 120 -2.98 -5.83 3.45
C VAL A 120 -2.42 -6.08 2.06
N TYR A 121 -1.13 -5.82 1.90
CA TYR A 121 -0.40 -5.97 0.64
C TYR A 121 0.78 -6.91 0.83
N ARG A 122 1.35 -7.42 -0.27
CA ARG A 122 2.65 -8.08 -0.20
C ARG A 122 3.73 -7.03 0.00
N LEU A 123 4.77 -7.37 0.75
CA LEU A 123 5.97 -6.52 0.87
C LEU A 123 6.70 -6.39 -0.47
N ALA A 124 6.59 -7.41 -1.32
CA ALA A 124 7.09 -7.38 -2.69
C ALA A 124 6.47 -6.24 -3.48
N ASP A 125 5.18 -5.97 -3.28
CA ASP A 125 4.41 -4.96 -4.02
C ASP A 125 4.83 -3.53 -3.68
N LEU A 126 5.58 -3.31 -2.60
CA LEU A 126 6.10 -2.00 -2.23
C LEU A 126 7.32 -1.65 -3.10
N TYR A 127 7.10 -0.79 -4.10
CA TYR A 127 8.14 -0.36 -5.05
C TYR A 127 8.74 1.01 -4.76
N GLY A 128 8.09 1.82 -3.92
CA GLY A 128 8.63 3.13 -3.54
C GLY A 128 8.13 3.63 -2.19
N TYR A 129 8.95 4.47 -1.56
CA TYR A 129 8.70 5.05 -0.24
C TYR A 129 9.41 6.40 -0.13
N ASP A 130 8.77 7.45 -0.61
CA ASP A 130 9.37 8.79 -0.70
C ASP A 130 9.00 9.66 0.49
N TYR A 131 9.92 10.53 0.87
CA TYR A 131 9.67 11.57 1.87
C TYR A 131 8.88 12.72 1.26
N ASP A 132 7.83 13.13 1.96
CA ASP A 132 7.06 14.35 1.65
C ASP A 132 6.88 15.19 2.93
N SER A 133 6.72 16.50 2.78
CA SER A 133 6.46 17.39 3.91
C SER A 133 5.62 18.58 3.51
N GLU A 134 4.75 18.99 4.45
CA GLU A 134 3.81 20.09 4.24
C GLU A 134 3.80 21.00 5.45
N THR A 135 3.99 22.30 5.23
CA THR A 135 3.86 23.31 6.31
C THR A 135 2.41 23.72 6.41
N VAL A 136 1.79 23.42 7.55
CA VAL A 136 0.40 23.78 7.84
C VAL A 136 0.34 24.78 9.00
N LYS A 137 -0.59 25.73 8.94
CA LYS A 137 -0.88 26.60 10.08
C LYS A 137 -1.85 25.90 11.01
N ASN A 138 -1.47 25.76 12.28
CA ASN A 138 -2.34 25.20 13.31
C ASN A 138 -3.43 26.22 13.72
N SER A 139 -4.35 25.81 14.59
CA SER A 139 -5.45 26.66 15.10
C SER A 139 -4.98 27.90 15.87
N GLU A 140 -3.70 27.94 16.29
CA GLU A 140 -3.08 29.07 16.98
C GLU A 140 -2.30 30.00 16.01
N GLY A 141 -2.37 29.75 14.69
CA GLY A 141 -1.64 30.51 13.69
C GLY A 141 -0.14 30.22 13.62
N LYS A 142 0.35 29.22 14.38
CA LYS A 142 1.75 28.76 14.30
C LYS A 142 1.92 27.79 13.14
N GLU A 143 3.05 27.90 12.46
CA GLU A 143 3.44 26.98 11.40
C GLU A 143 3.96 25.68 12.01
N GLU A 144 3.41 24.56 11.57
CA GLU A 144 3.81 23.20 11.93
C GLU A 144 4.12 22.44 10.63
N THR A 145 5.33 21.89 10.53
CA THR A 145 5.70 21.01 9.42
C THR A 145 5.21 19.60 9.72
N LYS A 146 4.32 19.09 8.87
CA LYS A 146 3.92 17.69 8.86
C LYS A 146 4.83 16.90 7.93
N HIS A 147 5.21 15.71 8.35
CA HIS A 147 6.07 14.82 7.60
C HIS A 147 5.27 13.59 7.17
N TYR A 148 5.51 13.15 5.95
CA TYR A 148 4.83 12.01 5.37
C TYR A 148 5.84 11.08 4.71
N CYS A 149 5.47 9.81 4.66
CA CYS A 149 6.04 8.88 3.72
C CYS A 149 4.96 8.49 2.72
N VAL A 150 5.26 8.66 1.43
CA VAL A 150 4.42 8.24 0.32
C VAL A 150 4.83 6.82 -0.05
N LEU A 151 4.07 5.84 0.41
CA LEU A 151 4.26 4.43 0.06
C LEU A 151 3.54 4.16 -1.26
N MET A 152 4.25 3.55 -2.20
CA MET A 152 3.71 3.22 -3.52
C MET A 152 3.75 1.71 -3.73
N PHE A 153 2.58 1.15 -4.04
CA PHE A 153 2.32 -0.26 -4.24
C PHE A 153 1.93 -0.53 -5.69
N HIS A 154 2.50 -1.57 -6.30
CA HIS A 154 2.09 -2.02 -7.64
C HIS A 154 1.13 -3.20 -7.55
N ASN A 155 0.38 -3.48 -8.60
CA ASN A 155 -0.55 -4.62 -8.69
C ASN A 155 -1.60 -4.69 -7.55
N THR A 156 -1.89 -3.56 -6.89
CA THR A 156 -2.87 -3.49 -5.81
C THR A 156 -4.13 -2.73 -6.23
N PRO A 157 -5.31 -3.37 -6.19
CA PRO A 157 -6.56 -2.68 -6.45
C PRO A 157 -6.93 -1.76 -5.27
N GLY A 158 -7.55 -0.62 -5.59
CA GLY A 158 -8.26 0.21 -4.60
C GLY A 158 -7.43 1.16 -3.73
N LEU A 159 -6.12 0.96 -3.53
CA LEU A 159 -5.24 1.95 -2.88
C LEU A 159 -3.77 1.62 -3.17
N TYR A 160 -3.21 2.24 -4.21
CA TYR A 160 -1.83 1.99 -4.66
C TYR A 160 -0.84 3.02 -4.08
N GLU A 161 -1.29 4.24 -3.78
CA GLU A 161 -0.46 5.28 -3.17
C GLU A 161 -1.01 5.63 -1.78
N VAL A 162 -0.15 5.58 -0.77
CA VAL A 162 -0.51 5.85 0.62
C VAL A 162 0.40 6.92 1.18
N ARG A 163 -0.16 8.12 1.39
CA ARG A 163 0.50 9.20 2.13
C ARG A 163 0.33 8.99 3.63
N LEU A 164 1.30 8.33 4.25
CA LEU A 164 1.30 8.03 5.68
C LEU A 164 1.99 9.15 6.47
N GLU A 165 1.28 9.77 7.41
CA GLU A 165 1.91 10.75 8.32
C GLU A 165 2.89 10.03 9.26
N VAL A 166 4.12 10.54 9.34
CA VAL A 166 5.21 10.00 10.14
C VAL A 166 5.85 11.11 10.96
N ARG A 167 6.64 10.73 11.97
CA ARG A 167 7.55 11.69 12.61
C ARG A 167 8.80 11.88 11.75
N ALA A 168 9.45 13.04 11.81
CA ALA A 168 10.65 13.31 11.00
C ALA A 168 11.71 12.19 11.08
N ARG A 169 12.07 11.75 12.30
CA ARG A 169 13.03 10.65 12.51
C ARG A 169 12.49 9.27 12.12
N GLU A 170 11.18 9.09 12.15
CA GLU A 170 10.55 7.80 11.84
C GLU A 170 10.63 7.47 10.34
N TYR A 171 10.64 8.49 9.46
CA TYR A 171 10.93 8.29 8.05
C TYR A 171 12.30 7.62 7.84
N GLU A 172 13.35 8.16 8.45
CA GLU A 172 14.71 7.60 8.30
C GLU A 172 14.80 6.14 8.78
N ASP A 173 14.11 5.82 9.89
CA ASP A 173 14.07 4.46 10.43
C ASP A 173 13.32 3.51 9.49
N MET A 174 12.23 3.98 8.89
CA MET A 174 11.45 3.21 7.93
C MET A 174 12.21 3.00 6.63
N GLU A 175 12.87 4.03 6.13
CA GLU A 175 13.70 3.99 4.94
C GLU A 175 14.87 3.02 5.13
N LYS A 176 15.58 3.08 6.26
CA LYS A 176 16.64 2.11 6.61
C LYS A 176 16.10 0.69 6.70
N HIS A 177 14.93 0.51 7.28
CA HIS A 177 14.29 -0.80 7.40
C HIS A 177 13.97 -1.41 6.04
N PHE A 178 13.30 -0.68 5.14
CA PHE A 178 12.98 -1.17 3.80
C PHE A 178 14.22 -1.39 2.94
N ASN A 179 15.19 -0.47 2.98
CA ASN A 179 16.47 -0.67 2.30
C ASN A 179 17.17 -1.96 2.75
N THR A 180 17.13 -2.27 4.04
CA THR A 180 17.72 -3.50 4.58
C THR A 180 16.95 -4.74 4.12
N LEU A 181 15.61 -4.71 4.17
CA LEU A 181 14.76 -5.82 3.70
C LEU A 181 14.95 -6.10 2.21
N PHE A 182 15.11 -5.07 1.40
CA PHE A 182 15.23 -5.20 -0.05
C PHE A 182 16.67 -5.26 -0.55
N GLY A 183 17.66 -5.32 0.36
CA GLY A 183 19.08 -5.39 0.00
C GLY A 183 19.61 -4.15 -0.73
N ILE A 184 18.94 -3.00 -0.60
CA ILE A 184 19.31 -1.75 -1.27
C ILE A 184 20.46 -1.10 -0.49
N GLN A 185 21.69 -1.29 -0.98
CA GLN A 185 22.90 -0.80 -0.33
C GLN A 185 23.08 0.71 -0.56
N LYS A 186 22.73 1.56 0.43
CA LYS A 186 23.08 2.99 0.42
C LYS A 186 24.59 3.22 0.65
N THR A 187 25.40 3.08 -0.40
CA THR A 187 26.71 3.76 -0.47
C THR A 187 26.79 4.60 -1.74
N LEU A 188 26.47 5.89 -1.58
CA LEU A 188 26.52 6.95 -2.60
C LEU A 188 27.87 7.11 -3.35
N ARG A 189 28.92 6.34 -3.00
CA ARG A 189 30.21 6.31 -3.73
C ARG A 189 30.29 5.22 -4.81
N ASN A 190 29.34 4.27 -4.83
CA ASN A 190 29.27 3.19 -5.84
C ASN A 190 28.21 3.44 -6.92
N ILE A 191 27.39 4.49 -6.81
CA ILE A 191 26.31 4.79 -7.76
C ILE A 191 26.83 4.86 -9.19
N GLY A 192 28.02 5.41 -9.45
CA GLY A 192 28.58 5.42 -10.82
C GLY A 192 28.90 4.03 -11.38
N ASN A 193 29.27 3.06 -10.53
CA ASN A 193 29.65 1.71 -10.94
C ASN A 193 28.44 0.76 -10.95
N THR A 194 27.54 0.87 -9.96
CA THR A 194 26.27 0.13 -9.92
C THR A 194 25.31 0.65 -10.97
N PHE A 195 25.22 1.96 -11.23
CA PHE A 195 24.47 2.51 -12.37
C PHE A 195 25.05 2.05 -13.70
N ARG A 196 26.37 1.93 -13.85
CA ARG A 196 26.97 1.35 -15.07
C ARG A 196 26.67 -0.14 -15.20
N GLN A 197 26.70 -0.91 -14.12
CA GLN A 197 26.33 -2.33 -14.12
C GLN A 197 24.82 -2.53 -14.35
N GLN A 198 23.97 -1.71 -13.74
CA GLN A 198 22.51 -1.67 -13.93
C GLN A 198 22.13 -1.14 -15.30
N MET A 199 22.87 -0.18 -15.87
CA MET A 199 22.65 0.32 -17.23
C MET A 199 23.17 -0.67 -18.28
N ASN A 200 24.22 -1.43 -17.98
CA ASN A 200 24.67 -2.54 -18.83
C ASN A 200 23.70 -3.73 -18.76
N ALA A 201 23.18 -4.06 -17.58
CA ALA A 201 22.11 -5.05 -17.39
C ALA A 201 20.82 -4.60 -18.06
N ALA A 202 20.41 -3.34 -17.90
CA ALA A 202 19.25 -2.75 -18.56
C ALA A 202 19.41 -2.67 -20.09
N LYS A 203 20.64 -2.47 -20.61
CA LYS A 203 20.92 -2.59 -22.06
C LYS A 203 20.85 -4.02 -22.58
N ALA A 204 21.32 -5.00 -21.80
CA ALA A 204 21.18 -6.42 -22.12
C ALA A 204 19.71 -6.85 -22.09
N VAL A 205 18.96 -6.39 -21.10
CA VAL A 205 17.51 -6.60 -20.97
C VAL A 205 16.74 -5.86 -22.07
N ALA A 206 17.13 -4.65 -22.46
CA ALA A 206 16.50 -3.96 -23.60
C ALA A 206 16.67 -4.73 -24.92
N GLY A 207 17.79 -5.44 -25.08
CA GLY A 207 18.00 -6.40 -26.17
C GLY A 207 17.04 -7.58 -26.10
N ALA A 208 16.83 -8.14 -24.91
CA ALA A 208 15.87 -9.23 -24.66
C ALA A 208 14.40 -8.77 -24.78
N PHE A 209 14.07 -7.55 -24.35
CA PHE A 209 12.73 -6.95 -24.46
C PHE A 209 12.37 -6.67 -25.91
N LYS A 210 13.35 -6.25 -26.72
CA LYS A 210 13.20 -6.13 -28.17
C LYS A 210 12.97 -7.50 -28.80
N ALA A 211 13.72 -8.53 -28.40
CA ALA A 211 13.52 -9.91 -28.84
C ALA A 211 12.16 -10.51 -28.41
N ALA A 212 11.68 -10.21 -27.20
CA ALA A 212 10.36 -10.60 -26.70
C ALA A 212 9.23 -9.92 -27.48
N LYS A 213 9.36 -8.61 -27.72
CA LYS A 213 8.40 -7.82 -28.51
C LYS A 213 8.35 -8.27 -29.96
N ASP A 214 9.49 -8.70 -30.51
CA ASP A 214 9.60 -9.27 -31.86
C ASP A 214 9.15 -10.76 -31.91
N GLY A 215 8.69 -11.33 -30.78
CA GLY A 215 8.11 -12.68 -30.70
C GLY A 215 9.12 -13.83 -30.78
N THR A 216 10.40 -13.56 -30.50
CA THR A 216 11.51 -14.51 -30.68
C THR A 216 11.96 -15.21 -29.39
N LEU A 217 11.38 -14.84 -28.24
CA LEU A 217 11.58 -15.53 -26.97
C LEU A 217 10.33 -16.36 -26.63
N ASP A 218 10.55 -17.56 -26.07
CA ASP A 218 9.44 -18.33 -25.50
C ASP A 218 8.93 -17.69 -24.19
N GLU A 219 7.74 -18.10 -23.74
CA GLU A 219 7.09 -17.52 -22.55
C GLU A 219 7.95 -17.61 -21.28
N ALA A 220 8.68 -18.72 -21.10
CA ALA A 220 9.52 -18.93 -19.91
C ALA A 220 10.74 -18.00 -19.92
N GLN A 221 11.32 -17.73 -21.09
CA GLN A 221 12.42 -16.77 -21.25
C GLN A 221 11.95 -15.32 -21.10
N ALA A 222 10.73 -15.01 -21.51
CA ALA A 222 10.13 -13.68 -21.31
C ALA A 222 9.88 -13.40 -19.82
N GLU A 223 9.36 -14.37 -19.07
CA GLU A 223 9.14 -14.28 -17.62
C GLU A 223 10.46 -14.10 -16.86
N ALA A 224 11.47 -14.94 -17.15
CA ALA A 224 12.80 -14.80 -16.54
C ALA A 224 13.48 -13.46 -16.83
N THR A 225 13.20 -12.85 -18.00
CA THR A 225 13.71 -11.52 -18.36
C THR A 225 13.01 -10.41 -17.58
N ALA A 226 11.70 -10.53 -17.37
CA ALA A 226 10.93 -9.59 -16.54
C ALA A 226 11.40 -9.65 -15.08
N ASP A 227 11.57 -10.85 -14.53
CA ASP A 227 12.08 -11.06 -13.17
C ASP A 227 13.48 -10.46 -12.99
N ALA A 228 14.36 -10.63 -13.98
CA ALA A 228 15.70 -10.05 -13.95
C ALA A 228 15.68 -8.51 -14.00
N LEU A 229 14.71 -7.92 -14.73
CA LEU A 229 14.52 -6.47 -14.81
C LEU A 229 14.02 -5.91 -13.47
N ASP A 230 13.00 -6.54 -12.89
CA ASP A 230 12.44 -6.14 -11.62
C ASP A 230 13.46 -6.31 -10.49
N ALA A 231 14.25 -7.39 -10.51
CA ALA A 231 15.35 -7.58 -9.56
C ALA A 231 16.45 -6.52 -9.71
N ALA A 232 16.78 -6.11 -10.93
CA ALA A 232 17.79 -5.07 -11.18
C ALA A 232 17.32 -3.66 -10.74
N GLN A 233 16.02 -3.39 -10.86
CA GLN A 233 15.42 -2.09 -10.56
C GLN A 233 14.97 -1.96 -9.10
N TYR A 234 14.43 -3.02 -8.50
CA TYR A 234 13.77 -3.00 -7.21
C TYR A 234 14.36 -3.97 -6.17
N GLY A 235 15.38 -4.74 -6.54
CA GLY A 235 15.98 -5.81 -5.71
C GLY A 235 15.19 -7.13 -5.82
N ASP A 236 15.83 -8.26 -5.53
CA ASP A 236 15.16 -9.57 -5.58
C ASP A 236 14.01 -9.63 -4.56
N ARG A 237 12.79 -9.81 -5.07
CA ARG A 237 11.56 -9.89 -4.27
C ARG A 237 11.01 -11.30 -4.11
N SER A 238 11.68 -12.31 -4.67
CA SER A 238 11.20 -13.70 -4.73
C SER A 238 10.87 -14.26 -3.35
N GLU A 239 11.72 -14.00 -2.36
CA GLU A 239 11.49 -14.42 -0.96
C GLU A 239 10.20 -13.80 -0.39
N TRP A 240 9.97 -12.51 -0.65
CA TRP A 240 8.80 -11.79 -0.13
C TRP A 240 7.51 -12.25 -0.80
N ILE A 241 7.55 -12.54 -2.11
CA ILE A 241 6.44 -13.13 -2.86
C ILE A 241 6.09 -14.50 -2.28
N ALA A 242 7.08 -15.39 -2.17
CA ALA A 242 6.86 -16.76 -1.68
C ALA A 242 6.28 -16.79 -0.26
N LYS A 243 6.80 -15.94 0.65
CA LYS A 243 6.26 -15.82 2.01
C LYS A 243 4.85 -15.28 2.02
N ALA A 244 4.58 -14.24 1.23
CA ALA A 244 3.25 -13.64 1.15
C ALA A 244 2.23 -14.63 0.62
N ASP A 245 2.58 -15.38 -0.41
CA ASP A 245 1.69 -16.38 -1.02
C ASP A 245 1.43 -17.55 -0.08
N ALA A 246 2.45 -18.05 0.60
CA ALA A 246 2.29 -19.06 1.63
C ALA A 246 1.37 -18.57 2.77
N ALA A 247 1.53 -17.31 3.21
CA ALA A 247 0.70 -16.72 4.24
C ALA A 247 -0.76 -16.54 3.78
N LEU A 248 -0.97 -15.97 2.59
CA LEU A 248 -2.29 -15.71 2.04
C LEU A 248 -3.05 -17.00 1.68
N ALA A 249 -2.35 -18.08 1.32
CA ALA A 249 -2.97 -19.39 1.07
C ALA A 249 -3.65 -20.00 2.31
N THR A 250 -3.27 -19.58 3.52
CA THR A 250 -3.91 -20.02 4.76
C THR A 250 -5.23 -19.33 5.06
N ILE A 251 -5.53 -18.23 4.35
CA ILE A 251 -6.76 -17.47 4.53
C ILE A 251 -7.88 -18.22 3.83
N ALA A 252 -8.85 -18.71 4.61
CA ALA A 252 -10.06 -19.30 4.06
C ALA A 252 -10.68 -18.33 3.04
N LYS A 253 -11.06 -18.80 1.85
CA LYS A 253 -11.80 -17.96 0.89
C LYS A 253 -13.17 -17.61 1.45
#